data_AF-A0A0Q7ZP57-F1
#
_entry.id   AF-A0A0Q7ZP57-F1
#
_cell.length_a   1.000
_cell.length_b   1.000
_cell.length_c   1.000
_cell.angle_alpha   90.00
_cell.angle_beta   90.00
_cell.angle_gamma   90.00
#
_symmetry.space_group_name_H-M   'P 1'
#
loop_
_entity.id
_entity.type
_entity.pdbx_description
1 polymer ?
#
loop_
_entity_poly.entity_id
_entity_poly.type
_entity_poly.pdbx_seq_one_letter_code
_entity_poly.pdbx_strand_id
1 'polypeptide(L)'
;MVVPSTPLMIAAGGTADPLAGVRALALDSVRWLVASSPDRIQVLCSPADPANVARGVTTPLGERVARSLLSAAGFDREIVVSTSESESPVSTGVLIVGDGSARRGEKAPGHLDDRAFTFDSTIESALRACDADTLATLSVDLGAELLAAGVPAFRALGALAGGAEHTCEMTYSGDPLGVQYWVARWQCAS
;
A
#
# COMPACT_ATOMS: atom_id res chain seq x y z
N MET A 1 -6.76 2.83 -4.62
CA MET A 1 -6.92 2.43 -3.19
C MET A 1 -5.59 1.97 -2.64
N VAL A 2 -5.30 2.23 -1.37
CA VAL A 2 -4.08 1.86 -0.64
C VAL A 2 -4.40 0.82 0.44
N VAL A 3 -3.58 -0.23 0.54
CA VAL A 3 -3.61 -1.21 1.64
C VAL A 3 -2.19 -1.57 2.11
N PRO A 4 -2.03 -2.07 3.36
CA PRO A 4 -0.74 -2.49 3.89
C PRO A 4 -0.13 -3.67 3.13
N SER A 5 1.20 -3.77 3.13
CA SER A 5 1.97 -4.84 2.51
C SER A 5 2.48 -5.92 3.47
N THR A 6 2.30 -5.74 4.78
CA THR A 6 2.75 -6.70 5.81
C THR A 6 2.25 -8.15 5.58
N PRO A 7 3.09 -9.19 5.82
CA PRO A 7 2.68 -10.59 5.61
C PRO A 7 1.50 -11.02 6.51
N LEU A 8 1.30 -10.32 7.62
CA LEU A 8 0.16 -10.50 8.53
C LEU A 8 -1.19 -10.15 7.89
N MET A 9 -1.20 -9.61 6.66
CA MET A 9 -2.41 -9.45 5.84
C MET A 9 -2.91 -10.77 5.22
N ILE A 10 -2.04 -11.78 5.05
CA ILE A 10 -2.36 -13.04 4.37
C ILE A 10 -2.79 -14.13 5.38
N ALA A 11 -2.19 -14.14 6.57
CA ALA A 11 -2.50 -15.14 7.59
C ALA A 11 -2.44 -14.53 9.00
N ALA A 12 -3.45 -14.84 9.82
CA ALA A 12 -3.43 -14.59 11.25
C ALA A 12 -2.45 -15.56 11.93
N GLY A 13 -1.52 -15.02 12.72
CA GLY A 13 -0.64 -15.83 13.58
C GLY A 13 -0.96 -15.59 15.06
N GLY A 14 -1.19 -16.66 15.83
CA GLY A 14 -1.30 -16.60 17.30
C GLY A 14 -2.68 -16.22 17.86
N THR A 15 -2.78 -16.18 19.20
CA THR A 15 -4.03 -15.96 19.95
C THR A 15 -4.45 -14.50 20.09
N ALA A 16 -3.57 -13.55 19.77
CA ALA A 16 -3.87 -12.13 19.71
C ALA A 16 -3.38 -11.59 18.36
N ASP A 17 -4.32 -11.19 17.50
CA ASP A 17 -4.03 -10.70 16.17
C ASP A 17 -4.17 -9.17 16.13
N PRO A 18 -3.07 -8.42 16.26
CA PRO A 18 -3.11 -6.96 16.33
C PRO A 18 -3.60 -6.30 15.03
N LEU A 19 -3.64 -7.05 13.91
CA LEU A 19 -4.03 -6.53 12.60
C LEU A 19 -5.39 -7.05 12.12
N ALA A 20 -6.15 -7.76 12.95
CA ALA A 20 -7.47 -8.27 12.55
C ALA A 20 -8.41 -7.15 12.06
N GLY A 21 -8.47 -6.02 12.77
CA GLY A 21 -9.23 -4.85 12.35
C GLY A 21 -8.71 -4.24 11.05
N VAL A 22 -7.39 -4.15 10.90
CA VAL A 22 -6.74 -3.59 9.70
C VAL A 22 -7.02 -4.46 8.46
N ARG A 23 -6.95 -5.79 8.61
CA ARG A 23 -7.33 -6.73 7.53
C ARG A 23 -8.78 -6.61 7.13
N ALA A 24 -9.69 -6.46 8.10
CA ALA A 24 -11.10 -6.27 7.81
C ALA A 24 -11.34 -4.97 7.01
N LEU A 25 -10.71 -3.87 7.41
CA LEU A 25 -10.80 -2.58 6.70
C LEU A 25 -10.18 -2.62 5.30
N ALA A 26 -9.04 -3.30 5.15
CA ALA A 26 -8.42 -3.51 3.84
C ALA A 26 -9.32 -4.34 2.92
N LEU A 27 -9.89 -5.45 3.42
CA LEU A 27 -10.82 -6.28 2.65
C LEU A 27 -12.10 -5.53 2.27
N ASP A 28 -12.66 -4.75 3.19
CA ASP A 28 -13.84 -3.91 2.91
C ASP A 28 -13.55 -2.89 1.80
N SER A 29 -12.40 -2.23 1.87
CA SER A 29 -11.97 -1.30 0.83
C SER A 29 -11.74 -2.01 -0.51
N VAL A 30 -11.17 -3.23 -0.51
CA VAL A 30 -11.00 -4.02 -1.74
C VAL A 30 -12.34 -4.43 -2.34
N ARG A 31 -13.33 -4.77 -1.53
CA ARG A 31 -14.70 -5.02 -2.00
C ARG A 31 -15.32 -3.76 -2.61
N TRP A 32 -15.09 -2.59 -2.02
CA TRP A 32 -15.49 -1.32 -2.61
C TRP A 32 -14.85 -1.10 -3.99
N LEU A 33 -13.55 -1.39 -4.16
CA LEU A 33 -12.88 -1.33 -5.46
C LEU A 33 -13.47 -2.32 -6.46
N VAL A 34 -13.75 -3.55 -6.05
CA VAL A 34 -14.34 -4.59 -6.92
C VAL A 34 -15.78 -4.25 -7.32
N ALA A 35 -16.53 -3.56 -6.45
CA ALA A 35 -17.91 -3.15 -6.72
C ALA A 35 -18.03 -2.16 -7.88
N SER A 36 -16.98 -1.42 -8.24
CA SER A 36 -16.95 -0.60 -9.46
C SER A 36 -16.82 -1.43 -10.75
N SER A 37 -16.75 -2.75 -10.62
CA SER A 37 -16.69 -3.73 -11.72
C SER A 37 -15.56 -3.46 -12.72
N PRO A 38 -14.31 -3.26 -12.28
CA PRO A 38 -13.21 -3.04 -13.20
C PRO A 38 -12.95 -4.30 -14.03
N ASP A 39 -12.66 -4.15 -15.32
CA ASP A 39 -12.29 -5.28 -16.18
C ASP A 39 -10.92 -5.88 -15.80
N ARG A 40 -10.08 -5.04 -15.18
CA ARG A 40 -8.71 -5.33 -14.76
C ARG A 40 -8.39 -4.56 -13.47
N ILE A 41 -7.58 -5.16 -12.60
CA ILE A 41 -6.94 -4.45 -11.48
C ILE A 41 -5.43 -4.38 -11.68
N GLN A 42 -4.89 -3.16 -11.68
CA GLN A 42 -3.45 -2.90 -11.61
C GLN A 42 -3.02 -2.85 -10.14
N VAL A 43 -2.09 -3.70 -9.76
CA VAL A 43 -1.46 -3.75 -8.45
C VAL A 43 -0.11 -3.05 -8.53
N LEU A 44 0.06 -1.98 -7.76
CA LEU A 44 1.32 -1.27 -7.61
C LEU A 44 1.92 -1.62 -6.25
N CYS A 45 3.06 -2.30 -6.26
CA CYS A 45 3.80 -2.66 -5.06
C CYS A 45 5.30 -2.62 -5.31
N SER A 46 6.09 -2.58 -4.24
CA SER A 46 7.55 -2.68 -4.35
C SER A 46 8.00 -4.04 -4.92
N PRO A 47 9.16 -4.10 -5.59
CA PRO A 47 9.71 -5.36 -6.07
C PRO A 47 10.02 -6.33 -4.93
N ALA A 48 10.26 -7.60 -5.27
CA ALA A 48 10.72 -8.57 -4.29
C ALA A 48 12.07 -8.14 -3.70
N ASP A 49 12.18 -8.25 -2.38
CA ASP A 49 13.42 -7.96 -1.66
C ASP A 49 14.57 -8.83 -2.20
N PRO A 50 15.73 -8.26 -2.59
CA PRO A 50 16.86 -9.02 -3.13
C PRO A 50 17.33 -10.18 -2.24
N ALA A 51 17.26 -10.05 -0.91
CA ALA A 51 17.61 -11.11 0.01
C ALA A 51 16.58 -12.25 0.00
N ASN A 52 15.30 -11.93 -0.22
CA ASN A 52 14.26 -12.94 -0.43
C ASN A 52 14.41 -13.64 -1.78
N VAL A 53 14.75 -12.89 -2.83
CA VAL A 53 15.04 -13.43 -4.16
C VAL A 53 16.22 -14.41 -4.11
N ALA A 54 17.29 -14.05 -3.39
CA ALA A 54 18.45 -14.93 -3.17
C ALA A 54 18.08 -16.25 -2.46
N ARG A 55 16.95 -16.28 -1.74
CA ARG A 55 16.39 -17.47 -1.07
C ARG A 55 15.33 -18.20 -1.90
N GLY A 56 15.14 -17.83 -3.16
CA GLY A 56 14.16 -18.41 -4.08
C GLY A 56 12.74 -17.85 -3.95
N VAL A 57 12.53 -16.82 -3.12
CA VAL A 57 11.23 -16.14 -2.98
C VAL A 57 11.20 -14.95 -3.94
N THR A 58 10.67 -15.19 -5.14
CA THR A 58 10.70 -14.22 -6.26
C THR A 58 9.44 -13.37 -6.37
N THR A 59 8.31 -13.82 -5.81
CA THR A 59 7.06 -13.05 -5.84
C THR A 59 7.12 -11.94 -4.77
N PRO A 60 6.91 -10.66 -5.16
CA PRO A 60 6.84 -9.56 -4.21
C PRO A 60 5.78 -9.80 -3.13
N LEU A 61 6.08 -9.42 -1.90
CA LEU A 61 5.14 -9.57 -0.80
C LEU A 61 3.82 -8.84 -1.06
N GLY A 62 3.88 -7.61 -1.58
CA GLY A 62 2.69 -6.82 -1.93
C GLY A 62 1.80 -7.50 -2.96
N GLU A 63 2.38 -8.20 -3.94
CA GLU A 63 1.61 -9.01 -4.91
C GLU A 63 0.85 -10.13 -4.19
N ARG A 64 1.49 -10.85 -3.27
CA ARG A 64 0.82 -11.94 -2.53
C ARG A 64 -0.33 -11.40 -1.68
N VAL A 65 -0.13 -10.26 -1.02
CA VAL A 65 -1.18 -9.59 -0.24
C VAL A 65 -2.33 -9.17 -1.15
N ALA A 66 -2.04 -8.50 -2.27
CA ALA A 66 -3.05 -8.09 -3.24
C ALA A 66 -3.88 -9.28 -3.72
N ARG A 67 -3.23 -10.35 -4.18
CA ARG A 67 -3.92 -11.55 -4.68
C ARG A 67 -4.78 -12.20 -3.61
N SER A 68 -4.31 -12.26 -2.36
CA SER A 68 -5.09 -12.78 -1.23
C SER A 68 -6.36 -11.95 -0.99
N LEU A 69 -6.25 -10.62 -0.95
CA LEU A 69 -7.38 -9.73 -0.72
C LEU A 69 -8.37 -9.73 -1.90
N LEU A 70 -7.86 -9.70 -3.14
CA LEU A 70 -8.68 -9.72 -4.35
C LEU A 70 -9.44 -11.04 -4.49
N SER A 71 -8.79 -12.17 -4.21
CA SER A 71 -9.45 -13.47 -4.17
C SER A 71 -10.55 -13.52 -3.09
N ALA A 72 -10.28 -13.00 -1.89
CA ALA A 72 -11.28 -12.91 -0.81
C ALA A 72 -12.43 -11.93 -1.09
N ALA A 73 -12.22 -10.95 -1.97
CA ALA A 73 -13.23 -10.05 -2.48
C ALA A 73 -14.03 -10.63 -3.67
N GLY A 74 -13.67 -11.81 -4.17
CA GLY A 74 -14.33 -12.46 -5.30
C GLY A 74 -13.94 -11.89 -6.67
N PHE A 75 -12.81 -11.18 -6.77
CA PHE A 75 -12.32 -10.70 -8.06
C PHE A 75 -11.67 -11.84 -8.84
N ASP A 76 -12.24 -12.17 -9.99
CA ASP A 76 -11.86 -13.32 -10.84
C ASP A 76 -11.35 -12.90 -12.23
N ARG A 77 -11.14 -11.60 -12.44
CA ARG A 77 -10.65 -11.01 -13.70
C ARG A 77 -9.14 -10.75 -13.66
N GLU A 78 -8.64 -10.04 -14.66
CA GLU A 78 -7.22 -9.84 -14.86
C GLU A 78 -6.57 -9.00 -13.75
N ILE A 79 -5.47 -9.50 -13.21
CA ILE A 79 -4.62 -8.79 -12.24
C ILE A 79 -3.26 -8.56 -12.90
N VAL A 80 -2.89 -7.29 -13.07
CA VAL A 80 -1.57 -6.88 -13.56
C VAL A 80 -0.76 -6.32 -12.42
N VAL A 81 0.43 -6.85 -12.18
CA VAL A 81 1.32 -6.38 -11.11
C VAL A 81 2.42 -5.55 -11.74
N SER A 82 2.71 -4.39 -11.16
CA SER A 82 3.73 -3.47 -11.63
C SER A 82 4.45 -2.81 -10.46
N THR A 83 5.71 -2.44 -10.66
CA THR A 83 6.54 -1.75 -9.66
C THR A 83 6.73 -0.27 -9.98
N SER A 84 6.10 0.21 -11.06
CA SER A 84 6.09 1.58 -11.52
C SER A 84 4.71 1.90 -12.08
N GLU A 85 4.44 3.18 -12.26
CA GLU A 85 3.32 3.64 -13.06
C GLU A 85 3.41 3.09 -14.49
N SER A 86 2.25 2.84 -15.08
CA SER A 86 2.07 2.50 -16.49
C SER A 86 0.68 2.97 -16.87
N GLU A 87 0.52 3.50 -18.08
CA GLU A 87 -0.81 3.88 -18.58
C GLU A 87 -1.75 2.67 -18.51
N SER A 88 -2.86 2.89 -17.83
CA SER A 88 -3.90 1.88 -17.69
C SER A 88 -5.07 2.21 -18.62
N PRO A 89 -5.66 1.21 -19.29
CA PRO A 89 -6.83 1.43 -20.13
C PRO A 89 -8.02 1.94 -19.30
N VAL A 90 -8.98 2.58 -20.00
CA VAL A 90 -10.28 2.97 -19.44
C VAL A 90 -10.93 1.74 -18.77
N SER A 91 -11.48 1.91 -17.55
CA SER A 91 -12.06 0.87 -16.67
C SER A 91 -11.11 0.07 -15.75
N THR A 92 -9.84 0.49 -15.62
CA THR A 92 -8.90 -0.17 -14.70
C THR A 92 -9.07 0.30 -13.26
N GLY A 93 -9.19 -0.64 -12.31
CA GLY A 93 -9.07 -0.38 -10.88
C GLY A 93 -7.61 -0.41 -10.42
N VAL A 94 -7.22 0.45 -9.47
CA VAL A 94 -5.82 0.53 -9.00
C VAL A 94 -5.72 0.19 -7.51
N LEU A 95 -4.87 -0.79 -7.21
CA LEU A 95 -4.54 -1.28 -5.88
C LEU A 95 -3.07 -1.00 -5.54
N ILE A 96 -2.83 -0.03 -4.67
CA ILE A 96 -1.52 0.30 -4.12
C ILE A 96 -1.29 -0.55 -2.86
N VAL A 97 -0.18 -1.26 -2.80
CA VAL A 97 0.18 -2.12 -1.66
C VAL A 97 1.51 -1.67 -1.09
N GLY A 98 1.48 -1.03 0.07
CA GLY A 98 2.65 -0.41 0.67
C GLY A 98 2.45 -0.04 2.14
N ASP A 99 3.56 -0.08 2.88
CA ASP A 99 3.64 0.35 4.28
C ASP A 99 4.47 1.65 4.37
N GLY A 100 4.27 2.41 5.44
CA GLY A 100 5.17 3.51 5.81
C GLY A 100 6.42 2.98 6.50
N SER A 101 7.08 3.83 7.28
CA SER A 101 8.33 3.47 7.96
C SER A 101 8.14 2.34 8.98
N ALA A 102 9.20 1.55 9.20
CA ALA A 102 9.24 0.48 10.21
C ALA A 102 10.10 0.85 11.43
N ARG A 103 10.12 2.15 11.78
CA ARG A 103 11.00 2.75 12.81
C ARG A 103 10.26 3.65 13.82
N ARG A 104 8.98 3.40 14.07
CA ARG A 104 8.11 4.29 14.88
C ARG A 104 8.11 4.03 16.40
N GLY A 105 8.97 3.14 16.88
CA GLY A 105 9.03 2.81 18.30
C GLY A 105 10.26 1.99 18.65
N GLU A 106 10.62 1.94 19.94
CA GLU A 106 11.79 1.20 20.41
C GLU A 106 11.76 -0.29 20.03
N LYS A 107 10.55 -0.86 19.99
CA LYS A 107 10.28 -2.26 19.63
C LYS A 107 9.94 -2.46 18.15
N ALA A 108 10.00 -1.41 17.34
CA ALA A 108 9.79 -1.52 15.90
C ALA A 108 10.88 -2.40 15.27
N PRO A 109 10.61 -3.07 14.13
CA PRO A 109 11.59 -3.93 13.47
C PRO A 109 12.92 -3.23 13.17
N GLY A 110 12.89 -1.93 12.83
CA GLY A 110 14.07 -1.12 12.53
C GLY A 110 14.61 -0.29 13.69
N HIS A 111 14.07 -0.46 14.91
CA HIS A 111 14.27 0.43 16.06
C HIS A 111 13.80 1.88 15.81
N LEU A 112 13.68 2.67 16.88
CA LEU A 112 13.21 4.05 16.80
C LEU A 112 14.17 4.91 15.97
N ASP A 113 13.62 5.66 15.02
CA ASP A 113 14.27 6.78 14.35
C ASP A 113 13.26 7.93 14.26
N ASP A 114 13.53 9.05 14.93
CA ASP A 114 12.58 10.16 15.04
C ASP A 114 12.19 10.77 13.68
N ARG A 115 13.02 10.58 12.64
CA ARG A 115 12.70 11.03 11.28
C ARG A 115 11.50 10.30 10.69
N ALA A 116 11.18 9.11 11.19
CA ALA A 116 10.00 8.32 10.83
C ALA A 116 8.69 9.11 11.00
N PHE A 117 8.56 9.87 12.09
CA PHE A 117 7.31 10.57 12.40
C PHE A 117 6.98 11.61 11.35
N THR A 118 7.96 12.45 10.99
CA THR A 118 7.78 13.47 9.95
C THR A 118 7.58 12.83 8.58
N PHE A 119 8.39 11.81 8.24
CA PHE A 119 8.29 11.11 6.96
C PHE A 119 6.89 10.50 6.73
N ASP A 120 6.38 9.76 7.71
CA ASP A 120 5.06 9.14 7.61
C ASP A 120 3.94 10.17 7.67
N SER A 121 4.09 11.26 8.43
CA SER A 121 3.10 12.35 8.47
C SER A 121 2.95 13.04 7.11
N THR A 122 4.04 13.16 6.35
CA THR A 122 4.02 13.67 4.97
C THR A 122 3.21 12.75 4.05
N ILE A 123 3.48 11.44 4.10
CA ILE A 123 2.75 10.44 3.30
C ILE A 123 1.27 10.43 3.69
N GLU A 124 0.97 10.42 4.99
CA GLU A 124 -0.41 10.40 5.50
C GLU A 124 -1.19 11.63 5.07
N SER A 125 -0.59 12.82 5.18
CA SER A 125 -1.22 14.07 4.75
C SER A 125 -1.51 14.05 3.26
N ALA A 126 -0.56 13.58 2.46
CA ALA A 126 -0.73 13.46 1.02
C ALA A 126 -1.82 12.44 0.65
N LEU A 127 -1.87 11.29 1.35
CA LEU A 127 -2.90 10.28 1.19
C LEU A 127 -4.31 10.79 1.53
N ARG A 128 -4.44 11.67 2.54
CA ARG A 128 -5.73 12.28 2.90
C ARG A 128 -6.17 13.40 1.96
N ALA A 129 -5.22 14.17 1.45
CA ALA A 129 -5.49 15.36 0.63
C ALA A 129 -5.52 15.08 -0.89
N CYS A 130 -5.37 13.82 -1.30
CA CYS A 130 -5.15 13.45 -2.70
C CYS A 130 -3.92 14.13 -3.35
N ASP A 131 -2.87 14.44 -2.57
CA ASP A 131 -1.70 15.17 -3.04
C ASP A 131 -0.74 14.24 -3.81
N ALA A 132 -1.03 14.09 -5.10
CA ALA A 132 -0.26 13.25 -6.01
C ALA A 132 1.20 13.74 -6.19
N ASP A 133 1.43 15.06 -6.17
CA ASP A 133 2.74 15.66 -6.39
C ASP A 133 3.70 15.34 -5.23
N THR A 134 3.23 15.46 -3.99
CA THR A 134 4.00 15.06 -2.82
C THR A 134 4.33 13.57 -2.85
N LEU A 135 3.37 12.71 -3.23
CA LEU A 135 3.60 11.27 -3.32
C LEU A 135 4.63 10.92 -4.40
N ALA A 136 4.58 11.56 -5.57
CA ALA A 136 5.50 11.33 -6.68
C ALA A 136 6.96 11.70 -6.35
N THR A 137 7.15 12.65 -5.43
CA THR A 137 8.45 13.24 -5.06
C THR A 137 9.05 12.70 -3.76
N LEU A 138 8.43 11.68 -3.14
CA LEU A 138 8.96 11.04 -1.94
C LEU A 138 10.43 10.60 -2.12
N SER A 139 11.25 10.90 -1.11
CA SER A 139 12.66 10.51 -1.08
C SER A 139 12.79 8.99 -0.96
N VAL A 140 13.38 8.37 -1.99
CA VAL A 140 13.69 6.93 -2.00
C VAL A 140 14.78 6.60 -0.99
N ASP A 141 15.80 7.45 -0.89
CA ASP A 141 16.94 7.22 0.02
C ASP A 141 16.49 7.28 1.49
N LEU A 142 15.74 8.32 1.86
CA LEU A 142 15.19 8.42 3.21
C LEU A 142 14.20 7.29 3.49
N GLY A 143 13.38 6.91 2.51
CA GLY A 143 12.50 5.74 2.61
C GLY A 143 13.27 4.46 2.91
N ALA A 144 14.39 4.22 2.22
CA ALA A 144 15.24 3.07 2.45
C ALA A 144 15.89 3.09 3.85
N GLU A 145 16.40 4.24 4.30
CA GLU A 145 16.94 4.40 5.66
C GLU A 145 15.90 4.08 6.74
N LEU A 146 14.65 4.53 6.53
CA LEU A 146 13.53 4.35 7.45
C LEU A 146 12.79 3.01 7.29
N LEU A 147 13.27 2.14 6.40
CA LEU A 147 12.63 0.86 6.07
C LEU A 147 11.16 1.01 5.61
N ALA A 148 10.85 2.13 4.95
CA ALA A 148 9.54 2.42 4.39
C ALA A 148 9.36 1.72 3.03
N ALA A 149 9.09 0.42 3.08
CA ALA A 149 9.02 -0.42 1.90
C ALA A 149 7.96 0.02 0.88
N GLY A 150 6.94 0.81 1.26
CA GLY A 150 5.88 1.29 0.36
C GLY A 150 6.26 2.44 -0.57
N VAL A 151 7.43 3.09 -0.41
CA VAL A 151 7.78 4.30 -1.18
C VAL A 151 7.66 4.13 -2.70
N PRO A 152 8.18 3.06 -3.33
CA PRO A 152 7.98 2.84 -4.77
C PRO A 152 6.50 2.83 -5.19
N ALA A 153 5.64 2.17 -4.40
CA ALA A 153 4.21 2.09 -4.67
C ALA A 153 3.51 3.45 -4.52
N PHE A 154 3.90 4.24 -3.52
CA PHE A 154 3.37 5.59 -3.32
C PHE A 154 3.82 6.56 -4.41
N ARG A 155 5.07 6.48 -4.88
CA ARG A 155 5.53 7.29 -6.01
C ARG A 155 4.78 6.95 -7.30
N ALA A 156 4.55 5.66 -7.55
CA ALA A 156 3.75 5.21 -8.69
C ALA A 156 2.29 5.69 -8.60
N LEU A 157 1.70 5.69 -7.39
CA LEU A 157 0.38 6.31 -7.15
C LEU A 157 0.40 7.80 -7.53
N GLY A 158 1.39 8.56 -7.04
CA GLY A 158 1.51 9.98 -7.35
C GLY A 158 1.64 10.26 -8.84
N ALA A 159 2.48 9.50 -9.54
CA ALA A 159 2.65 9.63 -10.99
C ALA A 159 1.36 9.29 -11.77
N LEU A 160 0.62 8.25 -11.34
CA LEU A 160 -0.62 7.83 -11.98
C LEU A 160 -1.79 8.79 -11.72
N ALA A 161 -1.86 9.36 -10.52
CA ALA A 161 -2.96 10.24 -10.11
C ALA A 161 -2.79 11.69 -10.59
N GLY A 162 -1.59 12.07 -11.02
CA GLY A 162 -1.26 13.43 -11.45
C GLY A 162 -2.17 13.96 -12.57
N GLY A 163 -2.57 15.23 -12.45
CA GLY A 163 -3.38 15.92 -13.47
C GLY A 163 -4.88 15.58 -13.47
N ALA A 164 -5.33 14.66 -12.62
CA ALA A 164 -6.75 14.38 -12.40
C ALA A 164 -7.19 14.83 -11.00
N GLU A 165 -8.43 15.28 -10.89
CA GLU A 165 -9.05 15.53 -9.59
C GLU A 165 -9.47 14.21 -8.95
N HIS A 166 -9.27 14.08 -7.63
CA HIS A 166 -9.64 12.88 -6.87
C HIS A 166 -10.38 13.26 -5.59
N THR A 167 -11.17 12.33 -5.09
CA THR A 167 -11.70 12.33 -3.73
C THR A 167 -11.01 11.23 -2.92
N CYS A 168 -10.64 11.55 -1.68
CA CYS A 168 -9.86 10.64 -0.82
C CYS A 168 -10.54 10.40 0.52
N GLU A 169 -10.55 9.15 0.95
CA GLU A 169 -11.05 8.71 2.25
C GLU A 169 -10.00 7.82 2.91
N MET A 170 -9.52 8.21 4.09
CA MET A 170 -8.64 7.38 4.92
C MET A 170 -9.49 6.62 5.93
N THR A 171 -9.55 5.29 5.81
CA THR A 171 -10.33 4.42 6.69
C THR A 171 -9.50 3.85 7.85
N TYR A 172 -8.17 3.86 7.73
CA TYR A 172 -7.26 3.45 8.80
C TYR A 172 -5.93 4.21 8.72
N SER A 173 -5.43 4.64 9.87
CA SER A 173 -4.04 5.01 10.09
C SER A 173 -3.61 4.51 11.48
N GLY A 174 -2.48 3.83 11.55
CA GLY A 174 -1.92 3.39 12.83
C GLY A 174 -0.65 2.56 12.65
N ASP A 175 0.08 2.41 13.75
CA ASP A 175 1.39 1.76 13.81
C ASP A 175 1.49 0.68 14.90
N PRO A 176 0.54 -0.27 14.99
CA PRO A 176 0.43 -1.24 16.09
C PRO A 176 1.66 -2.16 16.25
N LEU A 177 2.53 -2.23 15.24
CA LEU A 177 3.76 -3.01 15.22
C LEU A 177 5.02 -2.14 15.13
N GLY A 178 4.91 -0.83 15.39
CA GLY A 178 5.98 0.13 15.13
C GLY A 178 6.25 0.38 13.64
N VAL A 179 5.31 -0.06 12.78
CA VAL A 179 5.31 0.15 11.33
C VAL A 179 4.04 0.89 10.97
N GLN A 180 4.14 2.00 10.25
CA GLN A 180 2.97 2.75 9.84
C GLN A 180 2.17 2.01 8.76
N TYR A 181 0.86 1.87 8.99
CA TYR A 181 -0.07 1.26 8.06
C TYR A 181 -1.21 2.23 7.72
N TRP A 182 -1.67 2.18 6.48
CA TRP A 182 -2.81 2.95 6.01
C TRP A 182 -3.78 2.08 5.21
N VAL A 183 -5.07 2.42 5.29
CA VAL A 183 -6.08 1.95 4.33
C VAL A 183 -6.82 3.17 3.81
N ALA A 184 -6.68 3.46 2.51
CA ALA A 184 -7.25 4.65 1.91
C ALA A 184 -7.92 4.36 0.56
N ARG A 185 -9.03 5.05 0.29
CA ARG A 185 -9.74 5.03 -0.98
C ARG A 185 -9.46 6.33 -1.72
N TRP A 186 -9.20 6.19 -3.00
CA TRP A 186 -8.97 7.30 -3.93
C TRP A 186 -9.87 7.03 -5.13
N GLN A 187 -10.66 8.01 -5.53
CA GLN A 187 -11.59 7.91 -6.66
C GLN A 187 -11.46 9.18 -7.50
N CYS A 188 -11.28 9.03 -8.81
CA CYS A 188 -11.32 10.17 -9.73
C CYS A 188 -12.63 10.93 -9.55
N ALA A 189 -12.54 12.25 -9.37
CA ALA A 189 -13.70 13.12 -9.40
C ALA A 189 -14.25 13.11 -10.84
N SER A 190 -15.55 12.84 -10.95
CA SER A 190 -16.31 12.83 -12.20
C SER A 190 -16.66 14.24 -12.66
#